data_AF-U3JCR2-F1
#
_entry.id   AF-U3JCR2-F1
#
_cell.length_a   1.000
_cell.length_b   1.000
_cell.length_c   1.000
_cell.angle_alpha   90.00
_cell.angle_beta   90.00
_cell.angle_gamma   90.00
#
_symmetry.space_group_name_H-M   'P 1'
#
loop_
_entity.id
_entity.type
_entity.pdbx_description
1 polymer ?
#
loop_
_entity_poly.entity_id
_entity_poly.type
_entity_poly.pdbx_seq_one_letter_code
_entity_poly.pdbx_strand_id
1 'polypeptide(L)'
;MTNSPTLIVMIGLPARGKTYMSKKLTRYLNWIGVPTKVFNLGVYRREAVKSYKSYDFFRHDNKEAMEIRKRCALVALEDVKSYLLEECGQIAVFDATNTTRERRDLILNFAKENAFKVFFVESVCDDPEVIAANILVSVKVSSPDYPERHRENVMDDFLKRIECYKVTYQPLDPDAYDKDLSFIKVINVGQRFLVNRVQDYIQSKIVYYLMNIHVQPRTIYLCRHGESEYNLLGRIGGDSGLSARGKQFSQALKKFIEEQEIVDLKVWTSQLKRTIQTAESLGVLYEQWKILNEIDAGVCEEMTYAEIEAKYPEEFAMRDQEKYLYRYPGGESYQDLVQRLEPVIMELERQGNVLVISHQAVMRCLLAYFLDKSADELPYLRCPLHTILKLTPVAYGCKVETITLNVEAVNTHRDKPSLTSVSFAHVPAHSKGLD
;
A
#
# COMPACT_ATOMS: atom_id res chain seq x y z
N MET A 1 -2.86 -14.84 -24.95
CA MET A 1 -2.87 -14.93 -23.48
C MET A 1 -2.85 -13.53 -22.87
N THR A 2 -3.89 -12.73 -23.13
CA THR A 2 -3.92 -11.30 -22.76
C THR A 2 -4.28 -11.03 -21.30
N ASN A 3 -4.76 -12.03 -20.54
CA ASN A 3 -5.18 -11.86 -19.15
C ASN A 3 -4.73 -13.00 -18.21
N SER A 4 -3.60 -13.66 -18.51
CA SER A 4 -3.07 -14.71 -17.64
C SER A 4 -2.61 -14.13 -16.29
N PRO A 5 -2.94 -14.77 -15.15
CA PRO A 5 -2.41 -14.40 -13.85
C PRO A 5 -0.89 -14.39 -13.80
N THR A 6 -0.30 -13.58 -12.91
CA THR A 6 1.14 -13.40 -12.79
C THR A 6 1.68 -13.89 -11.44
N LEU A 7 2.71 -14.73 -11.49
CA LEU A 7 3.49 -15.14 -10.34
C LEU A 7 4.75 -14.28 -10.23
N ILE A 8 4.80 -13.43 -9.22
CA ILE A 8 5.99 -12.65 -8.87
C ILE A 8 6.87 -13.49 -7.97
N VAL A 9 8.11 -13.74 -8.37
CA VAL A 9 9.03 -14.62 -7.64
C VAL A 9 10.18 -13.79 -7.07
N MET A 10 10.25 -13.69 -5.74
CA MET A 10 11.33 -12.98 -5.07
C MET A 10 12.61 -13.81 -5.09
N ILE A 11 13.75 -13.18 -5.35
CA ILE A 11 15.08 -13.79 -5.31
C ILE A 11 16.02 -12.96 -4.44
N GLY A 12 16.89 -13.63 -3.70
CA GLY A 12 18.03 -13.00 -3.06
C GLY A 12 18.35 -13.57 -1.69
N LEU A 13 19.51 -13.20 -1.17
CA LEU A 13 19.98 -13.63 0.14
C LEU A 13 19.08 -13.14 1.29
N PRO A 14 19.13 -13.76 2.48
CA PRO A 14 18.47 -13.23 3.67
C PRO A 14 18.86 -11.78 4.00
N ALA A 15 17.97 -11.04 4.68
CA ALA A 15 18.16 -9.61 5.03
C ALA A 15 18.43 -8.66 3.84
N ARG A 16 17.84 -8.96 2.68
CA ARG A 16 17.89 -8.11 1.47
C ARG A 16 16.57 -7.37 1.20
N GLY A 17 15.69 -7.23 2.18
CA GLY A 17 14.43 -6.49 2.02
C GLY A 17 13.36 -7.17 1.14
N LYS A 18 13.49 -8.47 0.82
CA LYS A 18 12.49 -9.20 -0.01
C LYS A 18 11.08 -9.09 0.57
N THR A 19 10.88 -9.51 1.83
CA THR A 19 9.57 -9.45 2.49
C THR A 19 9.01 -8.02 2.58
N TYR A 20 9.89 -7.02 2.77
CA TYR A 20 9.48 -5.61 2.72
C TYR A 20 8.91 -5.23 1.35
N MET A 21 9.65 -5.54 0.28
CA MET A 21 9.21 -5.27 -1.09
C MET A 21 7.95 -6.07 -1.44
N SER A 22 7.87 -7.35 -1.08
CA SER A 22 6.69 -8.19 -1.33
C SER A 22 5.42 -7.60 -0.73
N LYS A 23 5.49 -7.16 0.55
CA LYS A 23 4.34 -6.57 1.24
C LYS A 23 3.97 -5.20 0.66
N LYS A 24 4.95 -4.31 0.46
CA LYS A 24 4.70 -2.99 -0.13
C LYS A 24 4.10 -3.09 -1.53
N LEU A 25 4.68 -3.95 -2.38
CA LEU A 25 4.20 -4.19 -3.73
C LEU A 25 2.78 -4.74 -3.71
N THR A 26 2.49 -5.71 -2.85
CA THR A 26 1.14 -6.28 -2.71
C THR A 26 0.13 -5.23 -2.26
N ARG A 27 0.49 -4.40 -1.28
CA ARG A 27 -0.35 -3.29 -0.80
C ARG A 27 -0.64 -2.28 -1.92
N TYR A 28 0.37 -1.90 -2.69
CA TYR A 28 0.20 -1.02 -3.85
C TYR A 28 -0.72 -1.63 -4.90
N LEU A 29 -0.48 -2.89 -5.29
CA LEU A 29 -1.29 -3.59 -6.30
C LEU A 29 -2.75 -3.73 -5.86
N ASN A 30 -3.01 -4.12 -4.61
CA ASN A 30 -4.36 -4.16 -4.06
C ASN A 30 -5.02 -2.78 -4.04
N TRP A 31 -4.26 -1.74 -3.66
CA TRP A 31 -4.79 -0.37 -3.60
C TRP A 31 -5.21 0.15 -4.97
N ILE A 32 -4.47 -0.15 -6.05
CA ILE A 32 -4.89 0.19 -7.42
C ILE A 32 -5.97 -0.74 -8.01
N GLY A 33 -6.46 -1.70 -7.22
CA GLY A 33 -7.54 -2.61 -7.62
C GLY A 33 -7.10 -3.91 -8.29
N VAL A 34 -5.84 -4.33 -8.14
CA VAL A 34 -5.32 -5.61 -8.65
C VAL A 34 -5.19 -6.62 -7.51
N PRO A 35 -6.07 -7.64 -7.41
CA PRO A 35 -6.07 -8.62 -6.33
C PRO A 35 -4.72 -9.36 -6.25
N THR A 36 -4.01 -9.12 -5.15
CA THR A 36 -2.65 -9.60 -4.93
C THR A 36 -2.49 -10.20 -3.53
N LYS A 37 -1.79 -11.33 -3.43
CA LYS A 37 -1.52 -12.03 -2.15
C LYS A 37 -0.06 -12.44 -2.03
N VAL A 38 0.52 -12.30 -0.83
CA VAL A 38 1.90 -12.75 -0.53
C VAL A 38 1.88 -14.15 0.06
N PHE A 39 2.72 -15.02 -0.48
CA PHE A 39 2.99 -16.36 0.02
C PHE A 39 4.41 -16.39 0.60
N ASN A 40 4.52 -16.18 1.92
CA ASN A 40 5.81 -16.11 2.61
C ASN A 40 6.26 -17.50 3.07
N LEU A 41 7.29 -18.04 2.44
CA LEU A 41 7.76 -19.40 2.69
C LEU A 41 8.36 -19.60 4.10
N GLY A 42 8.75 -18.51 4.76
CA GLY A 42 9.16 -18.53 6.15
C GLY A 42 8.03 -18.90 7.12
N VAL A 43 6.78 -18.53 6.80
CA VAL A 43 5.57 -18.87 7.58
C VAL A 43 5.30 -20.37 7.47
N TYR A 44 5.17 -20.90 6.25
CA TYR A 44 4.98 -22.33 5.99
C TYR A 44 6.03 -23.21 6.69
N ARG A 45 7.31 -22.80 6.60
CA ARG A 45 8.40 -23.52 7.27
C ARG A 45 8.26 -23.48 8.80
N ARG A 46 7.86 -22.35 9.40
CA ARG A 46 7.67 -22.26 10.86
C ARG A 46 6.55 -23.17 11.34
N GLU A 47 5.45 -23.23 10.60
CA GLU A 47 4.32 -24.12 10.91
C GLU A 47 4.71 -25.59 10.82
N ALA A 48 5.50 -25.96 9.81
CA ALA A 48 5.97 -27.32 9.61
C ALA A 48 7.00 -27.79 10.67
N VAL A 49 7.94 -26.92 11.08
CA VAL A 49 9.09 -27.32 11.91
C VAL A 49 8.87 -27.02 13.41
N LYS A 50 7.89 -26.19 13.78
CA LYS A 50 7.46 -25.81 15.15
C LYS A 50 8.52 -25.19 16.08
N SER A 51 9.81 -25.51 15.96
CA SER A 51 10.90 -24.86 16.70
C SER A 51 12.13 -24.62 15.82
N TYR A 52 12.67 -23.40 15.89
CA TYR A 52 13.92 -23.03 15.25
C TYR A 52 15.10 -23.48 16.12
N LYS A 53 16.03 -24.28 15.57
CA LYS A 53 17.23 -24.73 16.29
C LYS A 53 18.42 -23.80 16.08
N SER A 54 18.89 -23.62 14.84
CA SER A 54 20.03 -22.78 14.47
C SER A 54 20.20 -22.70 12.94
N TYR A 55 21.20 -21.94 12.46
CA TYR A 55 21.63 -21.85 11.07
C TYR A 55 21.90 -23.20 10.39
N ASP A 56 22.21 -24.26 11.16
CA ASP A 56 22.46 -25.63 10.67
C ASP A 56 21.30 -26.20 9.84
N PHE A 57 20.07 -25.75 10.08
CA PHE A 57 18.91 -26.10 9.27
C PHE A 57 19.01 -25.59 7.82
N PHE A 58 19.78 -24.53 7.57
CA PHE A 58 19.88 -23.92 6.23
C PHE A 58 21.05 -24.41 5.41
N ARG A 59 21.95 -25.21 5.99
CA ARG A 59 23.08 -25.77 5.26
C ARG A 59 22.59 -26.58 4.05
N HIS A 60 23.37 -26.56 2.98
CA HIS A 60 23.04 -27.24 1.73
C HIS A 60 23.28 -28.76 1.81
N ASP A 61 24.14 -29.20 2.72
CA ASP A 61 24.45 -30.62 3.00
C ASP A 61 23.41 -31.29 3.91
N ASN A 62 22.55 -30.52 4.57
CA ASN A 62 21.46 -31.03 5.40
C ASN A 62 20.28 -31.52 4.52
N LYS A 63 20.33 -32.79 4.12
CA LYS A 63 19.32 -33.42 3.24
C LYS A 63 17.91 -33.39 3.81
N GLU A 64 17.75 -33.62 5.12
CA GLU A 64 16.44 -33.60 5.77
C GLU A 64 15.82 -32.20 5.73
N ALA A 65 16.60 -31.17 6.09
CA ALA A 65 16.12 -29.79 6.05
C ALA A 65 15.90 -29.27 4.62
N MET A 66 16.68 -29.74 3.64
CA MET A 66 16.44 -29.48 2.22
C MET A 66 15.10 -30.03 1.77
N GLU A 67 14.79 -31.28 2.14
CA GLU A 67 13.52 -31.93 1.79
C GLU A 67 12.31 -31.23 2.43
N ILE A 68 12.41 -30.87 3.72
CA ILE A 68 11.38 -30.08 4.41
C ILE A 68 11.16 -28.74 3.71
N ARG A 69 12.22 -28.01 3.37
CA ARG A 69 12.13 -26.71 2.66
C ARG A 69 11.56 -26.87 1.26
N LYS A 70 11.84 -27.97 0.56
CA LYS A 70 11.27 -28.29 -0.74
C LYS A 70 9.79 -28.57 -0.63
N ARG A 71 9.37 -29.39 0.35
CA ARG A 71 7.96 -29.68 0.63
C ARG A 71 7.17 -28.41 0.97
N CYS A 72 7.72 -27.51 1.81
CA CYS A 72 7.08 -26.23 2.11
C CYS A 72 6.87 -25.38 0.84
N ALA A 73 7.84 -25.38 -0.08
CA ALA A 73 7.71 -24.69 -1.37
C ALA A 73 6.57 -25.26 -2.22
N LEU A 74 6.46 -26.58 -2.29
CA LEU A 74 5.39 -27.24 -3.05
C LEU A 74 4.00 -26.95 -2.47
N VAL A 75 3.85 -27.00 -1.13
CA VAL A 75 2.59 -26.65 -0.47
C VAL A 75 2.19 -25.19 -0.77
N ALA A 76 3.14 -24.26 -0.65
CA ALA A 76 2.87 -22.86 -0.98
C ALA A 76 2.54 -22.64 -2.46
N LEU A 77 3.11 -23.42 -3.39
CA LEU A 77 2.75 -23.35 -4.81
C LEU A 77 1.34 -23.88 -5.08
N GLU A 78 0.87 -24.89 -4.35
CA GLU A 78 -0.53 -25.33 -4.47
C GLU A 78 -1.49 -24.27 -3.96
N ASP A 79 -1.17 -23.58 -2.86
CA ASP A 79 -1.97 -22.46 -2.38
C ASP A 79 -1.96 -21.28 -3.37
N VAL A 80 -0.84 -21.03 -4.05
CA VAL A 80 -0.75 -20.05 -5.15
C VAL A 80 -1.71 -20.44 -6.28
N LYS A 81 -1.76 -21.72 -6.65
CA LYS A 81 -2.64 -22.22 -7.70
C LYS A 81 -4.11 -22.01 -7.31
N SER A 82 -4.50 -22.41 -6.11
CA SER A 82 -5.87 -22.22 -5.61
C SER A 82 -6.24 -20.73 -5.60
N TYR A 83 -5.35 -19.86 -5.12
CA TYR A 83 -5.61 -18.41 -5.14
C TYR A 83 -5.82 -17.84 -6.55
N LEU A 84 -4.98 -18.20 -7.52
CA LEU A 84 -5.03 -17.64 -8.88
C LEU A 84 -6.14 -18.24 -9.75
N LEU A 85 -6.58 -19.48 -9.48
CA LEU A 85 -7.59 -20.18 -10.29
C LEU A 85 -8.97 -20.21 -9.64
N GLU A 86 -9.06 -20.23 -8.32
CA GLU A 86 -10.31 -20.46 -7.58
C GLU A 86 -10.76 -19.21 -6.80
N GLU A 87 -9.83 -18.42 -6.23
CA GLU A 87 -10.14 -17.23 -5.42
C GLU A 87 -10.15 -15.91 -6.22
N CYS A 88 -10.20 -15.96 -7.56
CA CYS A 88 -10.16 -14.78 -8.45
C CYS A 88 -8.92 -13.88 -8.27
N GLY A 89 -7.82 -14.42 -7.75
CA GLY A 89 -6.54 -13.71 -7.62
C GLY A 89 -5.89 -13.43 -8.97
N GLN A 90 -5.29 -12.24 -9.14
CA GLN A 90 -4.57 -11.89 -10.37
C GLN A 90 -3.06 -12.02 -10.23
N ILE A 91 -2.52 -11.71 -9.05
CA ILE A 91 -1.08 -11.73 -8.79
C ILE A 91 -0.76 -12.48 -7.51
N ALA A 92 0.15 -13.44 -7.58
CA ALA A 92 0.71 -14.10 -6.41
C ALA A 92 2.16 -13.67 -6.22
N VAL A 93 2.53 -13.21 -5.02
CA VAL A 93 3.91 -12.86 -4.68
C VAL A 93 4.54 -13.99 -3.85
N PHE A 94 5.42 -14.76 -4.46
CA PHE A 94 6.13 -15.86 -3.85
C PHE A 94 7.41 -15.37 -3.15
N ASP A 95 7.32 -15.12 -1.83
CA ASP A 95 8.40 -14.58 -1.01
C ASP A 95 9.25 -15.70 -0.40
N ALA A 96 10.35 -16.02 -1.09
CA ALA A 96 11.39 -16.92 -0.64
C ALA A 96 12.78 -16.46 -1.11
N THR A 97 13.84 -17.20 -0.77
CA THR A 97 15.20 -16.87 -1.23
C THR A 97 15.41 -17.19 -2.71
N ASN A 98 14.90 -18.33 -3.20
CA ASN A 98 14.96 -18.78 -4.59
C ASN A 98 16.34 -18.58 -5.26
N THR A 99 17.40 -18.79 -4.49
CA THR A 99 18.78 -18.46 -4.85
C THR A 99 19.43 -19.43 -5.84
N THR A 100 18.85 -20.61 -6.07
CA THR A 100 19.39 -21.64 -6.99
C THR A 100 18.59 -21.70 -8.29
N ARG A 101 19.24 -22.03 -9.41
CA ARG A 101 18.57 -22.23 -10.71
C ARG A 101 17.56 -23.37 -10.67
N GLU A 102 17.92 -24.50 -10.07
CA GLU A 102 17.02 -25.66 -9.89
C GLU A 102 15.68 -25.27 -9.23
N ARG A 103 15.71 -24.42 -8.21
CA ARG A 103 14.49 -23.94 -7.55
C ARG A 103 13.66 -23.05 -8.48
N ARG A 104 14.30 -22.20 -9.28
CA ARG A 104 13.60 -21.33 -10.24
C ARG A 104 13.00 -22.13 -11.39
N ASP A 105 13.70 -23.14 -11.88
CA ASP A 105 13.19 -24.05 -12.91
C ASP A 105 11.96 -24.82 -12.44
N LEU A 106 11.94 -25.26 -11.18
CA LEU A 106 10.74 -25.87 -10.57
C LEU A 106 9.55 -24.91 -10.61
N ILE A 107 9.75 -23.64 -10.25
CA ILE A 107 8.69 -22.62 -10.25
C ILE A 107 8.26 -22.28 -11.68
N LEU A 108 9.20 -22.21 -12.63
CA LEU A 108 8.91 -21.97 -14.05
C LEU A 108 8.09 -23.11 -14.67
N ASN A 109 8.43 -24.37 -14.37
CA ASN A 109 7.68 -25.53 -14.83
C ASN A 109 6.26 -25.52 -14.26
N PHE A 110 6.11 -25.28 -12.95
CA PHE A 110 4.80 -25.11 -12.31
C PHE A 110 3.98 -24.00 -12.98
N ALA A 111 4.58 -22.83 -13.25
CA ALA A 111 3.87 -21.73 -13.89
C ALA A 111 3.47 -22.06 -15.33
N LYS A 112 4.32 -22.77 -16.07
CA LYS A 112 4.05 -23.21 -17.45
C LYS A 112 2.89 -24.20 -17.51
N GLU A 113 2.84 -25.16 -16.58
CA GLU A 113 1.75 -26.15 -16.48
C GLU A 113 0.39 -25.50 -16.21
N ASN A 114 0.38 -24.42 -15.42
CA ASN A 114 -0.84 -23.70 -15.05
C ASN A 114 -1.11 -22.44 -15.90
N ALA A 115 -0.33 -22.22 -16.97
CA ALA A 115 -0.42 -21.04 -17.85
C ALA A 115 -0.32 -19.67 -17.15
N PHE A 116 0.47 -19.60 -16.07
CA PHE A 116 0.80 -18.36 -15.37
C PHE A 116 2.00 -17.65 -16.01
N LYS A 117 1.99 -16.32 -16.01
CA LYS A 117 3.20 -15.52 -16.30
C LYS A 117 4.11 -15.53 -15.09
N VAL A 118 5.42 -15.39 -15.31
CA VAL A 118 6.41 -15.29 -14.22
C VAL A 118 7.21 -14.01 -14.36
N PHE A 119 7.32 -13.27 -13.26
CA PHE A 119 8.15 -12.08 -13.18
C PHE A 119 9.05 -12.15 -11.95
N PHE A 120 10.37 -12.15 -12.14
CA PHE A 120 11.31 -12.26 -11.01
C PHE A 120 11.70 -10.88 -10.46
N VAL A 121 11.78 -10.77 -9.14
CA VAL A 121 12.29 -9.59 -8.44
C VAL A 121 13.46 -10.01 -7.58
N GLU A 122 14.68 -9.74 -8.06
CA GLU A 122 15.91 -10.07 -7.36
C GLU A 122 16.43 -8.87 -6.57
N SER A 123 16.63 -9.05 -5.26
CA SER A 123 17.25 -8.05 -4.41
C SER A 123 18.72 -8.37 -4.16
N VAL A 124 19.60 -7.51 -4.69
CA VAL A 124 21.05 -7.62 -4.51
C VAL A 124 21.53 -6.44 -3.67
N CYS A 125 22.22 -6.72 -2.57
CA CYS A 125 22.85 -5.68 -1.77
C CYS A 125 24.13 -6.24 -1.16
N ASP A 126 25.23 -5.54 -1.42
CA ASP A 126 26.55 -5.92 -0.94
C ASP A 126 27.10 -4.94 0.10
N ASP A 127 26.34 -3.88 0.39
CA ASP A 127 26.65 -2.86 1.40
C ASP A 127 26.51 -3.42 2.83
N PRO A 128 27.61 -3.57 3.58
CA PRO A 128 27.59 -4.14 4.94
C PRO A 128 26.73 -3.34 5.92
N GLU A 129 26.65 -2.02 5.79
CA GLU A 129 25.89 -1.17 6.71
C GLU A 129 24.40 -1.37 6.52
N VAL A 130 23.94 -1.41 5.27
CA VAL A 130 22.56 -1.72 4.91
C VAL A 130 22.18 -3.12 5.39
N ILE A 131 23.07 -4.10 5.22
CA ILE A 131 22.84 -5.47 5.65
C ILE A 131 22.71 -5.51 7.18
N ALA A 132 23.62 -4.88 7.91
CA ALA A 132 23.57 -4.80 9.36
C ALA A 132 22.28 -4.11 9.83
N ALA A 133 21.89 -2.99 9.21
CA ALA A 133 20.64 -2.29 9.51
C ALA A 133 19.41 -3.19 9.26
N ASN A 134 19.36 -3.90 8.13
CA ASN A 134 18.28 -4.82 7.81
C ASN A 134 18.21 -6.01 8.77
N ILE A 135 19.35 -6.56 9.18
CA ILE A 135 19.39 -7.62 10.19
C ILE A 135 18.91 -7.05 11.52
N LEU A 136 19.38 -5.88 11.95
CA LEU A 136 18.92 -5.23 13.17
C LEU A 136 17.42 -4.98 13.16
N VAL A 137 16.82 -4.52 12.06
CA VAL A 137 15.37 -4.38 11.94
C VAL A 137 14.67 -5.74 12.04
N SER A 138 15.17 -6.75 11.31
CA SER A 138 14.63 -8.11 11.33
C SER A 138 14.70 -8.74 12.72
N VAL A 139 15.77 -8.46 13.48
CA VAL A 139 16.08 -9.02 14.80
C VAL A 139 15.44 -8.22 15.94
N LYS A 140 15.34 -6.89 15.84
CA LYS A 140 14.82 -6.01 16.90
C LYS A 140 13.29 -5.85 16.87
N VAL A 141 12.66 -5.98 15.70
CA VAL A 141 11.27 -5.54 15.53
C VAL A 141 10.28 -6.72 15.40
N SER A 142 10.67 -7.91 14.91
CA SER A 142 9.63 -8.78 14.31
C SER A 142 9.94 -10.20 13.85
N SER A 143 11.16 -10.75 13.88
CA SER A 143 11.35 -12.13 13.40
C SER A 143 10.87 -13.16 14.44
N PRO A 144 9.81 -13.96 14.16
CA PRO A 144 9.38 -15.03 15.06
C PRO A 144 10.37 -16.19 15.12
N ASP A 145 11.40 -16.18 14.24
CA ASP A 145 12.45 -17.20 14.20
C ASP A 145 13.39 -17.11 15.43
N TYR A 146 13.42 -15.98 16.15
CA TYR A 146 14.31 -15.78 17.29
C TYR A 146 13.54 -15.33 18.54
N PRO A 147 13.65 -16.04 19.67
CA PRO A 147 13.08 -15.60 20.94
C PRO A 147 13.77 -14.31 21.44
N GLU A 148 13.05 -13.45 22.17
CA GLU A 148 13.52 -12.12 22.61
C GLU A 148 14.81 -12.12 23.46
N ARG A 149 15.16 -13.27 24.05
CA ARG A 149 16.35 -13.43 24.90
C ARG A 149 17.53 -13.82 23.99
N HIS A 150 18.59 -13.00 23.99
CA HIS A 150 19.90 -13.19 23.31
C HIS A 150 20.13 -12.54 21.92
N ARG A 151 19.89 -11.22 21.80
CA ARG A 151 20.09 -10.44 20.55
C ARG A 151 21.49 -10.53 19.91
N GLU A 152 22.55 -10.64 20.70
CA GLU A 152 23.93 -10.74 20.18
C GLU A 152 24.18 -12.09 19.49
N ASN A 153 23.70 -13.19 20.07
CA ASN A 153 23.81 -14.53 19.49
C ASN A 153 22.97 -14.67 18.21
N VAL A 154 21.87 -13.92 18.10
CA VAL A 154 21.00 -13.91 16.92
C VAL A 154 21.71 -13.30 15.70
N MET A 155 22.52 -12.26 15.89
CA MET A 155 23.26 -11.63 14.80
C MET A 155 24.26 -12.63 14.18
N ASP A 156 25.03 -13.32 15.01
CA ASP A 156 26.01 -14.33 14.57
C ASP A 156 25.33 -15.51 13.85
N ASP A 157 24.24 -16.06 14.42
CA ASP A 157 23.44 -17.11 13.76
C ASP A 157 22.91 -16.65 12.39
N PHE A 158 22.43 -15.39 12.30
CA PHE A 158 21.90 -14.86 11.05
C PHE A 158 22.98 -14.64 9.99
N LEU A 159 24.17 -14.18 10.38
CA LEU A 159 25.31 -14.04 9.48
C LEU A 159 25.76 -15.41 8.95
N LYS A 160 25.90 -16.42 9.82
CA LYS A 160 26.20 -17.81 9.41
C LYS A 160 25.12 -18.40 8.50
N ARG A 161 23.85 -18.07 8.75
CA ARG A 161 22.74 -18.43 7.86
C ARG A 161 22.90 -17.78 6.48
N ILE A 162 23.31 -16.51 6.38
CA ILE A 162 23.58 -15.87 5.08
C ILE A 162 24.71 -16.60 4.34
N GLU A 163 25.80 -16.93 5.04
CA GLU A 163 26.93 -17.68 4.45
C GLU A 163 26.49 -19.02 3.88
N CYS A 164 25.59 -19.75 4.55
CA CYS A 164 25.02 -20.99 4.03
C CYS A 164 24.33 -20.82 2.66
N TYR A 165 23.65 -19.69 2.43
CA TYR A 165 23.00 -19.41 1.15
C TYR A 165 23.98 -18.90 0.08
N LYS A 166 25.06 -18.20 0.47
CA LYS A 166 26.07 -17.71 -0.46
C LYS A 166 26.75 -18.85 -1.22
N VAL A 167 26.99 -19.99 -0.56
CA VAL A 167 27.65 -21.16 -1.17
C VAL A 167 26.96 -21.65 -2.44
N THR A 168 25.62 -21.56 -2.50
CA THR A 168 24.81 -22.05 -3.62
C THR A 168 24.10 -20.94 -4.39
N TYR A 169 24.37 -19.68 -4.08
CA TYR A 169 23.69 -18.56 -4.70
C TYR A 169 24.13 -18.38 -6.16
N GLN A 170 23.16 -18.49 -7.06
CA GLN A 170 23.30 -18.24 -8.49
C GLN A 170 22.40 -17.05 -8.85
N PRO A 171 22.95 -15.82 -8.88
CA PRO A 171 22.20 -14.64 -9.28
C PRO A 171 21.61 -14.80 -10.68
N LEU A 172 20.58 -14.02 -11.01
CA LEU A 172 20.07 -14.00 -12.39
C LEU A 172 21.16 -13.51 -13.37
N ASP A 173 21.25 -14.12 -14.53
CA ASP A 173 22.26 -13.82 -15.54
C ASP A 173 21.59 -13.40 -16.86
N PRO A 174 21.39 -12.09 -17.10
CA PRO A 174 20.71 -11.59 -18.30
C PRO A 174 21.47 -11.91 -19.60
N ASP A 175 22.78 -12.11 -19.53
CA ASP A 175 23.63 -12.21 -20.72
C ASP A 175 23.75 -13.65 -21.23
N ALA A 176 23.47 -14.64 -20.38
CA ALA A 176 23.50 -16.06 -20.76
C ALA A 176 22.24 -16.83 -20.33
N TYR A 177 22.21 -17.36 -19.10
CA TYR A 177 21.23 -18.39 -18.71
C TYR A 177 19.80 -17.84 -18.59
N ASP A 178 19.63 -16.63 -18.07
CA ASP A 178 18.33 -16.04 -17.74
C ASP A 178 17.88 -14.99 -18.78
N LYS A 179 18.52 -14.95 -19.97
CA LYS A 179 18.29 -13.94 -21.04
C LYS A 179 16.84 -13.83 -21.51
N ASP A 180 16.11 -14.95 -21.48
CA ASP A 180 14.73 -15.04 -21.95
C ASP A 180 13.70 -14.81 -20.83
N LEU A 181 14.15 -14.66 -19.58
CA LEU A 181 13.28 -14.47 -18.41
C LEU A 181 12.92 -12.99 -18.22
N SER A 182 11.70 -12.76 -17.71
CA SER A 182 11.22 -11.43 -17.34
C SER A 182 11.55 -11.13 -15.89
N PHE A 183 12.36 -10.09 -15.65
CA PHE A 183 12.80 -9.79 -14.29
C PHE A 183 13.27 -8.35 -14.08
N ILE A 184 13.36 -7.99 -12.81
CA ILE A 184 14.06 -6.80 -12.31
C ILE A 184 15.05 -7.19 -11.22
N LYS A 185 16.28 -6.73 -11.35
CA LYS A 185 17.28 -6.72 -10.28
C LYS A 185 17.28 -5.35 -9.63
N VAL A 186 17.02 -5.32 -8.33
CA VAL A 186 17.13 -4.13 -7.48
C VAL A 186 18.46 -4.19 -6.75
N ILE A 187 19.39 -3.30 -7.11
CA ILE A 187 20.77 -3.33 -6.63
C ILE A 187 20.97 -2.19 -5.62
N ASN A 188 21.54 -2.54 -4.45
CA ASN A 188 21.83 -1.64 -3.34
C ASN A 188 20.65 -0.75 -2.97
N VAL A 189 19.50 -1.37 -2.67
CA VAL A 189 18.31 -0.68 -2.17
C VAL A 189 17.79 0.39 -3.15
N GLY A 190 17.82 0.07 -4.45
CA GLY A 190 17.28 0.93 -5.49
C GLY A 190 18.25 1.98 -6.03
N GLN A 191 19.55 1.89 -5.73
CA GLN A 191 20.56 2.73 -6.38
C GLN A 191 20.67 2.43 -7.88
N ARG A 192 20.55 1.16 -8.26
CA ARG A 192 20.61 0.73 -9.66
C ARG A 192 19.58 -0.36 -9.91
N PHE A 193 19.11 -0.42 -11.16
CA PHE A 193 18.15 -1.41 -11.61
C PHE A 193 18.65 -2.04 -12.90
N LEU A 194 18.43 -3.35 -13.05
CA LEU A 194 18.56 -4.05 -14.32
C LEU A 194 17.22 -4.70 -14.61
N VAL A 195 16.57 -4.29 -15.70
CA VAL A 195 15.26 -4.79 -16.10
C VAL A 195 15.43 -5.57 -17.39
N ASN A 196 14.90 -6.80 -17.44
CA ASN A 196 14.94 -7.65 -18.61
C ASN A 196 13.52 -8.06 -19.02
N ARG A 197 13.21 -7.94 -20.32
CA ARG A 197 11.99 -8.44 -20.99
C ARG A 197 10.67 -8.22 -20.23
N VAL A 198 10.26 -6.98 -20.05
CA VAL A 198 8.91 -6.64 -19.57
C VAL A 198 7.87 -7.08 -20.60
N GLN A 199 6.92 -7.93 -20.20
CA GLN A 199 5.96 -8.57 -21.12
C GLN A 199 4.64 -7.81 -21.24
N ASP A 200 4.23 -7.09 -20.20
CA ASP A 200 2.92 -6.47 -20.15
C ASP A 200 2.86 -5.21 -19.27
N TYR A 201 1.69 -4.58 -19.26
CA TYR A 201 1.40 -3.38 -18.50
C TYR A 201 1.66 -3.57 -17.00
N ILE A 202 1.23 -4.70 -16.42
CA ILE A 202 1.34 -4.91 -14.97
C ILE A 202 2.81 -5.07 -14.55
N GLN A 203 3.63 -5.78 -15.32
CA GLN A 203 5.08 -5.85 -15.09
C GLN A 203 5.73 -4.46 -15.22
N SER A 204 5.30 -3.64 -16.18
CA SER A 204 5.80 -2.26 -16.32
C SER A 204 5.46 -1.40 -15.09
N LYS A 205 4.26 -1.55 -14.51
CA LYS A 205 3.83 -0.86 -13.28
C LYS A 205 4.59 -1.35 -12.06
N ILE A 206 4.83 -2.67 -11.96
CA ILE A 206 5.66 -3.25 -10.89
C ILE A 206 7.08 -2.67 -10.95
N VAL A 207 7.70 -2.63 -12.14
CA VAL A 207 9.03 -2.02 -12.34
C VAL A 207 9.01 -0.55 -11.92
N TYR A 208 8.04 0.22 -12.40
CA TYR A 208 7.90 1.63 -12.06
C TYR A 208 7.74 1.86 -10.55
N TYR A 209 6.92 1.06 -9.87
CA TYR A 209 6.77 1.13 -8.42
C TYR A 209 8.08 0.82 -7.68
N LEU A 210 8.75 -0.28 -8.05
CA LEU A 210 10.00 -0.70 -7.42
C LEU A 210 11.14 0.31 -7.61
N MET A 211 11.11 1.10 -8.70
CA MET A 211 12.07 2.17 -8.95
C MET A 211 11.85 3.42 -8.09
N ASN A 212 10.65 3.62 -7.54
CA ASN A 212 10.32 4.81 -6.74
C ASN A 212 10.29 4.57 -5.24
N ILE A 213 10.31 3.31 -4.77
CA ILE A 213 10.35 3.02 -3.33
C ILE A 213 11.77 3.16 -2.76
N HIS A 214 11.85 3.66 -1.53
CA HIS A 214 13.07 3.61 -0.73
C HIS A 214 12.78 3.19 0.71
N VAL A 215 13.80 2.64 1.37
CA VAL A 215 13.71 2.10 2.75
C VAL A 215 14.15 3.09 3.83
N GLN A 216 14.61 4.29 3.45
CA GLN A 216 15.07 5.27 4.43
C GLN A 216 13.90 5.69 5.35
N PRO A 217 14.13 5.76 6.68
CA PRO A 217 13.14 6.26 7.62
C PRO A 217 12.68 7.68 7.24
N ARG A 218 11.38 7.92 7.29
CA ARG A 218 10.77 9.21 6.98
C ARG A 218 9.43 9.35 7.68
N THR A 219 8.91 10.57 7.71
CA THR A 219 7.59 10.85 8.29
C THR A 219 6.70 11.55 7.27
N ILE A 220 5.48 11.02 7.10
CA ILE A 220 4.45 11.63 6.25
C ILE A 220 3.36 12.17 7.16
N TYR A 221 3.02 13.44 7.01
CA TYR A 221 1.95 14.09 7.75
C TYR A 221 0.76 14.28 6.82
N LEU A 222 -0.40 13.77 7.22
CA LEU A 222 -1.64 13.98 6.49
C LEU A 222 -2.59 14.81 7.35
N CYS A 223 -3.12 15.89 6.82
CA CYS A 223 -4.23 16.61 7.42
C CYS A 223 -5.18 17.14 6.34
N ARG A 224 -6.37 17.53 6.78
CA ARG A 224 -7.30 18.26 5.93
C ARG A 224 -6.98 19.75 5.99
N HIS A 225 -7.50 20.50 5.02
CA HIS A 225 -7.66 21.94 5.17
C HIS A 225 -8.32 22.29 6.53
N GLY A 226 -8.08 23.51 7.01
CA GLY A 226 -8.87 24.05 8.13
C GLY A 226 -10.36 24.09 7.81
N GLU A 227 -11.21 24.13 8.83
CA GLU A 227 -12.66 24.22 8.64
C GLU A 227 -13.03 25.33 7.63
N SER A 228 -13.88 24.98 6.65
CA SER A 228 -14.36 25.89 5.61
C SER A 228 -15.80 26.32 5.83
N GLU A 229 -16.23 27.37 5.16
CA GLU A 229 -17.62 27.85 5.22
C GLU A 229 -18.62 26.77 4.81
N TYR A 230 -18.29 25.96 3.79
CA TYR A 230 -19.16 24.84 3.39
C TYR A 230 -19.22 23.72 4.42
N ASN A 231 -18.17 23.52 5.22
CA ASN A 231 -18.26 22.57 6.32
C ASN A 231 -19.27 23.03 7.37
N LEU A 232 -19.28 24.31 7.72
CA LEU A 232 -20.27 24.89 8.64
C LEU A 232 -21.70 24.71 8.14
N LEU A 233 -21.91 24.87 6.83
CA LEU A 233 -23.21 24.70 6.18
C LEU A 233 -23.57 23.24 5.87
N GLY A 234 -22.66 22.29 6.11
CA GLY A 234 -22.87 20.88 5.78
C GLY A 234 -22.92 20.58 4.27
N ARG A 235 -22.37 21.46 3.43
CA ARG A 235 -22.32 21.33 1.96
C ARG A 235 -21.08 20.56 1.53
N ILE A 236 -21.21 19.74 0.49
CA ILE A 236 -20.11 18.98 -0.11
C ILE A 236 -19.52 19.72 -1.32
N GLY A 237 -18.26 19.43 -1.65
CA GLY A 237 -17.61 20.00 -2.83
C GLY A 237 -17.29 21.50 -2.72
N GLY A 238 -17.38 22.20 -3.84
CA GLY A 238 -17.18 23.63 -4.03
C GLY A 238 -15.74 24.10 -3.78
N ASP A 239 -15.56 25.43 -3.84
CA ASP A 239 -14.28 26.10 -3.58
C ASP A 239 -14.38 27.19 -2.51
N SER A 240 -15.14 26.91 -1.44
CA SER A 240 -15.27 27.84 -0.31
C SER A 240 -13.95 28.05 0.44
N GLY A 241 -13.80 29.24 1.04
CA GLY A 241 -12.64 29.59 1.86
C GLY A 241 -12.73 29.08 3.31
N LEU A 242 -11.67 29.32 4.08
CA LEU A 242 -11.60 28.98 5.50
C LEU A 242 -12.54 29.82 6.36
N SER A 243 -13.19 29.17 7.32
CA SER A 243 -13.90 29.81 8.43
C SER A 243 -12.93 30.50 9.40
N ALA A 244 -13.46 31.26 10.35
CA ALA A 244 -12.64 31.82 11.43
C ALA A 244 -11.86 30.75 12.20
N ARG A 245 -12.48 29.60 12.48
CA ARG A 245 -11.82 28.45 13.14
C ARG A 245 -10.82 27.77 12.22
N GLY A 246 -11.10 27.66 10.92
CA GLY A 246 -10.14 27.14 9.95
C GLY A 246 -8.85 27.97 9.87
N LYS A 247 -8.95 29.30 9.99
CA LYS A 247 -7.78 30.19 10.09
C LYS A 247 -7.01 29.98 11.39
N GLN A 248 -7.70 29.80 12.52
CA GLN A 248 -7.06 29.46 13.79
C GLN A 248 -6.30 28.13 13.72
N PHE A 249 -6.90 27.11 13.09
CA PHE A 249 -6.22 25.83 12.84
C PHE A 249 -4.95 26.02 12.01
N SER A 250 -5.01 26.85 10.97
CA SER A 250 -3.85 27.09 10.10
C SER A 250 -2.68 27.73 10.87
N GLN A 251 -2.97 28.60 11.86
CA GLN A 251 -1.97 29.14 12.78
C GLN A 251 -1.47 28.11 13.80
N ALA A 252 -2.35 27.23 14.30
CA ALA A 252 -1.94 26.14 15.19
C ALA A 252 -1.05 25.12 14.46
N LEU A 253 -1.36 24.83 13.20
CA LEU A 253 -0.58 23.94 12.34
C LEU A 253 0.82 24.51 12.10
N LYS A 254 0.94 25.83 11.88
CA LYS A 254 2.24 26.52 11.78
C LYS A 254 3.10 26.25 13.02
N LYS A 255 2.55 26.52 14.21
CA LYS A 255 3.26 26.31 15.49
C LYS A 255 3.69 24.85 15.65
N PHE A 256 2.79 23.92 15.35
CA PHE A 256 3.10 22.49 15.41
C PHE A 256 4.28 22.13 14.50
N ILE A 257 4.29 22.61 13.25
CA ILE A 257 5.39 22.31 12.31
C ILE A 257 6.71 22.94 12.76
N GLU A 258 6.68 24.17 13.29
CA GLU A 258 7.85 24.83 13.88
C GLU A 258 8.41 24.05 15.08
N GLU A 259 7.55 23.54 15.96
CA GLU A 259 7.93 22.74 17.13
C GLU A 259 8.51 21.36 16.79
N GLN A 260 8.12 20.78 15.64
CA GLN A 260 8.65 19.47 15.21
C GLN A 260 10.05 19.56 14.58
N GLU A 261 10.54 20.76 14.25
CA GLU A 261 11.86 21.01 13.65
C GLU A 261 12.20 20.06 12.49
N ILE A 262 11.23 19.85 11.59
CA ILE A 262 11.33 18.84 10.52
C ILE A 262 12.29 19.34 9.43
N VAL A 263 13.39 18.63 9.26
CA VAL A 263 14.36 18.89 8.18
C VAL A 263 13.74 18.58 6.81
N ASP A 264 13.94 19.49 5.86
CA ASP A 264 13.52 19.40 4.45
C ASP A 264 12.03 19.03 4.25
N LEU A 265 11.15 19.59 5.10
CA LEU A 265 9.70 19.36 4.97
C LEU A 265 9.17 19.94 3.65
N LYS A 266 8.59 19.07 2.82
CA LYS A 266 7.80 19.48 1.65
C LYS A 266 6.33 19.61 2.02
N VAL A 267 5.68 20.66 1.55
CA VAL A 267 4.24 20.87 1.77
C VAL A 267 3.49 20.78 0.44
N TRP A 268 2.48 19.92 0.38
CA TRP A 268 1.63 19.77 -0.79
C TRP A 268 0.19 20.13 -0.47
N THR A 269 -0.45 20.81 -1.41
CA THR A 269 -1.85 21.23 -1.34
C THR A 269 -2.61 20.82 -2.59
N SER A 270 -3.93 20.83 -2.49
CA SER A 270 -4.78 20.86 -3.69
C SER A 270 -4.80 22.26 -4.32
N GLN A 271 -5.45 22.40 -5.48
CA GLN A 271 -5.71 23.71 -6.09
C GLN A 271 -6.91 24.45 -5.50
N LEU A 272 -7.61 23.84 -4.54
CA LEU A 272 -8.78 24.46 -3.90
C LEU A 272 -8.35 25.43 -2.80
N LYS A 273 -9.05 26.56 -2.74
CA LYS A 273 -8.72 27.73 -1.91
C LYS A 273 -8.49 27.38 -0.45
N ARG A 274 -9.31 26.51 0.13
CA ARG A 274 -9.20 26.09 1.53
C ARG A 274 -7.87 25.41 1.88
N THR A 275 -7.30 24.57 1.00
CA THR A 275 -5.99 23.95 1.28
C THR A 275 -4.86 24.95 1.11
N ILE A 276 -4.99 25.84 0.11
CA ILE A 276 -4.01 26.90 -0.18
C ILE A 276 -3.92 27.87 1.00
N GLN A 277 -5.05 28.39 1.49
CA GLN A 277 -5.10 29.30 2.63
C GLN A 277 -4.51 28.69 3.91
N THR A 278 -4.68 27.38 4.11
CA THR A 278 -4.05 26.68 5.24
C THR A 278 -2.53 26.62 5.10
N ALA A 279 -2.02 26.33 3.89
CA ALA A 279 -0.57 26.31 3.64
C ALA A 279 0.08 27.69 3.67
N GLU A 280 -0.60 28.73 3.15
CA GLU A 280 -0.12 30.12 3.19
C GLU A 280 0.20 30.59 4.62
N SER A 281 -0.57 30.11 5.60
CA SER A 281 -0.35 30.43 7.01
C SER A 281 0.96 29.87 7.56
N LEU A 282 1.52 28.81 6.96
CA LEU A 282 2.75 28.16 7.42
C LEU A 282 3.99 29.01 7.13
N GLY A 283 3.96 29.87 6.12
CA GLY A 283 5.11 30.69 5.71
C GLY A 283 6.25 29.89 5.06
N VAL A 284 5.96 28.69 4.55
CA VAL A 284 6.91 27.82 3.82
C VAL A 284 6.49 27.68 2.37
N LEU A 285 7.43 27.27 1.50
CA LEU A 285 7.11 26.94 0.11
C LEU A 285 6.22 25.69 0.07
N TYR A 286 5.17 25.74 -0.75
CA TYR A 286 4.25 24.64 -0.97
C TYR A 286 3.99 24.43 -2.47
N GLU A 287 3.69 23.21 -2.84
CA GLU A 287 3.36 22.82 -4.22
C GLU A 287 1.87 22.51 -4.34
N GLN A 288 1.23 23.01 -5.38
CA GLN A 288 -0.20 22.78 -5.65
C GLN A 288 -0.38 21.66 -6.67
N TRP A 289 -1.15 20.65 -6.31
CA TRP A 289 -1.40 19.47 -7.13
C TRP A 289 -2.89 19.39 -7.44
N LYS A 290 -3.27 19.54 -8.71
CA LYS A 290 -4.67 19.41 -9.14
C LYS A 290 -5.26 18.04 -8.76
N ILE A 291 -4.43 17.00 -8.85
CA ILE A 291 -4.81 15.63 -8.49
C ILE A 291 -5.03 15.41 -6.99
N LEU A 292 -4.76 16.41 -6.13
CA LEU A 292 -5.14 16.42 -4.72
C LEU A 292 -6.49 17.12 -4.46
N ASN A 293 -7.20 17.61 -5.48
CA ASN A 293 -8.55 18.17 -5.31
C ASN A 293 -9.50 17.12 -4.73
N GLU A 294 -10.51 17.58 -3.97
CA GLU A 294 -11.53 16.70 -3.39
C GLU A 294 -12.24 15.88 -4.46
N ILE A 295 -12.89 14.78 -4.05
CA ILE A 295 -13.77 14.01 -4.94
C ILE A 295 -14.81 14.92 -5.58
N ASP A 296 -14.93 14.84 -6.91
CA ASP A 296 -15.93 15.60 -7.66
C ASP A 296 -17.32 14.99 -7.46
N ALA A 297 -18.24 15.73 -6.85
CA ALA A 297 -19.62 15.29 -6.63
C ALA A 297 -20.54 15.54 -7.84
N GLY A 298 -20.02 16.04 -8.96
CA GLY A 298 -20.76 16.27 -10.20
C GLY A 298 -22.00 17.15 -9.99
N VAL A 299 -23.17 16.64 -10.38
CA VAL A 299 -24.45 17.36 -10.19
C VAL A 299 -24.83 17.63 -8.73
N CYS A 300 -24.14 17.00 -7.78
CA CYS A 300 -24.37 17.14 -6.33
C CYS A 300 -23.37 18.09 -5.66
N GLU A 301 -22.52 18.78 -6.41
CA GLU A 301 -21.63 19.83 -5.90
C GLU A 301 -22.43 20.95 -5.19
N GLU A 302 -21.86 21.50 -4.12
CA GLU A 302 -22.42 22.58 -3.30
C GLU A 302 -23.74 22.27 -2.55
N MET A 303 -24.22 21.02 -2.60
CA MET A 303 -25.42 20.56 -1.89
C MET A 303 -25.09 19.98 -0.51
N THR A 304 -26.07 20.01 0.40
CA THR A 304 -26.05 19.24 1.64
C THR A 304 -26.50 17.80 1.40
N TYR A 305 -26.12 16.87 2.28
CA TYR A 305 -26.59 15.49 2.16
C TYR A 305 -28.12 15.36 2.21
N ALA A 306 -28.81 16.21 2.99
CA ALA A 306 -30.27 16.23 3.05
C ALA A 306 -30.91 16.72 1.74
N GLU A 307 -30.31 17.72 1.07
CA GLU A 307 -30.77 18.16 -0.25
C GLU A 307 -30.55 17.09 -1.32
N ILE A 308 -29.43 16.34 -1.25
CA ILE A 308 -29.17 15.23 -2.16
C ILE A 308 -30.18 14.11 -1.95
N GLU A 309 -30.46 13.74 -0.70
CA GLU A 309 -31.47 12.72 -0.37
C GLU A 309 -32.87 13.11 -0.86
N ALA A 310 -33.26 14.39 -0.72
CA ALA A 310 -34.55 14.89 -1.19
C ALA A 310 -34.65 14.98 -2.72
N LYS A 311 -33.57 15.38 -3.41
CA LYS A 311 -33.57 15.63 -4.86
C LYS A 311 -33.23 14.38 -5.69
N TYR A 312 -32.35 13.52 -5.18
CA TYR A 312 -31.85 12.32 -5.83
C TYR A 312 -31.85 11.12 -4.85
N PRO A 313 -33.03 10.65 -4.41
CA PRO A 313 -33.14 9.60 -3.40
C PRO A 313 -32.53 8.26 -3.84
N GLU A 314 -32.67 7.91 -5.13
CA GLU A 314 -32.10 6.69 -5.70
C GLU A 314 -30.56 6.73 -5.68
N GLU A 315 -29.97 7.84 -6.12
CA GLU A 315 -28.51 8.07 -6.10
C GLU A 315 -27.95 8.02 -4.68
N PHE A 316 -28.65 8.64 -3.71
CA PHE A 316 -28.27 8.62 -2.31
C PHE A 316 -28.25 7.19 -1.74
N ALA A 317 -29.28 6.39 -2.05
CA ALA A 317 -29.37 4.99 -1.63
C ALA A 317 -28.29 4.11 -2.30
N MET A 318 -28.07 4.27 -3.61
CA MET A 318 -27.02 3.54 -4.33
C MET A 318 -25.63 3.83 -3.76
N ARG A 319 -25.36 5.09 -3.40
CA ARG A 319 -24.11 5.49 -2.76
C ARG A 319 -23.92 4.87 -1.38
N ASP A 320 -24.98 4.66 -0.61
CA ASP A 320 -24.88 4.04 0.71
C ASP A 320 -24.67 2.53 0.64
N GLN A 321 -25.20 1.89 -0.41
CA GLN A 321 -24.99 0.46 -0.68
C GLN A 321 -23.55 0.19 -1.11
N GLU A 322 -23.06 0.90 -2.13
CA GLU A 322 -21.78 0.63 -2.81
C GLU A 322 -20.89 1.88 -2.88
N LYS A 323 -20.56 2.45 -1.72
CA LYS A 323 -19.87 3.76 -1.63
C LYS A 323 -18.52 3.84 -2.35
N TYR A 324 -17.81 2.73 -2.49
CA TYR A 324 -16.51 2.71 -3.17
C TYR A 324 -16.65 2.81 -4.69
N LEU A 325 -17.59 2.03 -5.26
CA LEU A 325 -17.81 1.92 -6.70
C LEU A 325 -18.80 2.96 -7.26
N TYR A 326 -19.67 3.50 -6.40
CA TYR A 326 -20.61 4.54 -6.79
C TYR A 326 -19.88 5.76 -7.35
N ARG A 327 -20.25 6.15 -8.58
CA ARG A 327 -19.78 7.35 -9.25
C ARG A 327 -20.91 8.38 -9.26
N TYR A 328 -20.64 9.58 -8.77
CA TYR A 328 -21.62 10.67 -8.88
C TYR A 328 -21.95 10.97 -10.35
N PRO A 329 -23.21 11.29 -10.70
CA PRO A 329 -23.55 11.69 -12.06
C PRO A 329 -22.76 12.94 -12.46
N GLY A 330 -21.93 12.81 -13.49
CA GLY A 330 -21.01 13.87 -13.94
C GLY A 330 -19.79 14.12 -13.03
N GLY A 331 -19.52 13.24 -12.07
CA GLY A 331 -18.42 13.35 -11.11
C GLY A 331 -17.58 12.07 -11.00
N GLU A 332 -17.04 11.83 -9.81
CA GLU A 332 -16.09 10.75 -9.51
C GLU A 332 -16.64 9.71 -8.51
N SER A 333 -16.07 8.51 -8.56
CA SER A 333 -16.13 7.49 -7.50
C SER A 333 -14.85 7.48 -6.65
N TYR A 334 -14.85 6.74 -5.54
CA TYR A 334 -13.59 6.50 -4.80
C TYR A 334 -12.58 5.70 -5.63
N GLN A 335 -13.04 4.82 -6.53
CA GLN A 335 -12.18 4.11 -7.47
C GLN A 335 -11.47 5.06 -8.45
N ASP A 336 -12.20 6.04 -9.00
CA ASP A 336 -11.62 7.08 -9.88
C ASP A 336 -10.58 7.91 -9.12
N LEU A 337 -10.90 8.25 -7.87
CA LEU A 337 -10.00 9.00 -6.99
C LEU A 337 -8.70 8.23 -6.69
N VAL A 338 -8.77 6.92 -6.47
CA VAL A 338 -7.59 6.07 -6.30
C VAL A 338 -6.70 6.10 -7.54
N GLN A 339 -7.29 5.96 -8.74
CA GLN A 339 -6.52 6.04 -10.00
C GLN A 339 -5.87 7.42 -10.18
N ARG A 340 -6.59 8.50 -9.88
CA ARG A 340 -6.09 9.88 -9.93
C ARG A 340 -4.96 10.15 -8.93
N LEU A 341 -5.00 9.51 -7.76
CA LEU A 341 -4.00 9.69 -6.70
C LEU A 341 -2.77 8.80 -6.85
N GLU A 342 -2.75 7.87 -7.81
CA GLU A 342 -1.60 7.00 -8.03
C GLU A 342 -0.27 7.78 -8.17
N PRO A 343 -0.17 8.88 -8.96
CA PRO A 343 1.07 9.65 -9.06
C PRO A 343 1.48 10.31 -7.73
N VAL A 344 0.52 10.70 -6.89
CA VAL A 344 0.79 11.24 -5.55
C VAL A 344 1.43 10.17 -4.68
N ILE A 345 0.91 8.94 -4.70
CA ILE A 345 1.46 7.82 -3.94
C ILE A 345 2.90 7.52 -4.39
N MET A 346 3.18 7.54 -5.70
CA MET A 346 4.54 7.33 -6.20
C MET A 346 5.50 8.41 -5.68
N GLU A 347 5.08 9.67 -5.68
CA GLU A 347 5.91 10.76 -5.17
C GLU A 347 6.10 10.68 -3.65
N LEU A 348 5.06 10.31 -2.88
CA LEU A 348 5.19 10.03 -1.43
C LEU A 348 6.10 8.84 -1.13
N GLU A 349 6.16 7.87 -2.04
CA GLU A 349 7.07 6.74 -1.92
C GLU A 349 8.52 7.12 -2.19
N ARG A 350 8.76 8.15 -3.01
CA ARG A 350 10.08 8.67 -3.41
C ARG A 350 10.64 9.72 -2.45
N GLN A 351 9.77 10.53 -1.85
CA GLN A 351 10.15 11.67 -1.03
C GLN A 351 10.41 11.29 0.44
N GLY A 352 11.15 12.16 1.14
CA GLY A 352 11.39 12.07 2.59
C GLY A 352 10.21 12.60 3.40
N ASN A 353 10.42 13.69 4.13
CA ASN A 353 9.40 14.27 4.99
C ASN A 353 8.41 15.13 4.17
N VAL A 354 7.13 14.77 4.23
CA VAL A 354 6.07 15.45 3.45
C VAL A 354 4.85 15.72 4.32
N LEU A 355 4.31 16.93 4.25
CA LEU A 355 3.00 17.32 4.76
C LEU A 355 2.03 17.47 3.58
N VAL A 356 0.96 16.68 3.57
CA VAL A 356 -0.12 16.77 2.58
C VAL A 356 -1.36 17.38 3.22
N ILE A 357 -1.73 18.58 2.78
CA ILE A 357 -2.94 19.28 3.19
C ILE A 357 -3.99 19.06 2.10
N SER A 358 -4.96 18.19 2.38
CA SER A 358 -5.94 17.73 1.39
C SER A 358 -7.37 17.81 1.91
N HIS A 359 -8.22 16.86 1.51
CA HIS A 359 -9.65 16.83 1.77
C HIS A 359 -10.08 15.49 2.33
N GLN A 360 -11.37 15.32 2.65
CA GLN A 360 -11.83 14.14 3.35
C GLN A 360 -11.73 12.88 2.50
N ALA A 361 -12.19 12.87 1.25
CA ALA A 361 -12.14 11.66 0.42
C ALA A 361 -10.70 11.37 -0.02
N VAL A 362 -9.94 12.39 -0.39
CA VAL A 362 -8.52 12.28 -0.76
C VAL A 362 -7.69 11.68 0.37
N MET A 363 -7.81 12.24 1.58
CA MET A 363 -7.05 11.76 2.74
C MET A 363 -7.41 10.32 3.12
N ARG A 364 -8.67 9.89 2.93
CA ARG A 364 -9.08 8.49 3.11
C ARG A 364 -8.35 7.56 2.14
N CYS A 365 -8.27 7.92 0.86
CA CYS A 365 -7.57 7.12 -0.15
C CYS A 365 -6.07 6.99 0.18
N LEU A 366 -5.42 8.09 0.55
CA LEU A 366 -4.01 8.09 0.95
C LEU A 366 -3.80 7.23 2.20
N LEU A 367 -4.66 7.40 3.21
CA LEU A 367 -4.57 6.64 4.46
C LEU A 367 -4.79 5.14 4.23
N ALA A 368 -5.74 4.78 3.37
CA ALA A 368 -5.99 3.38 3.02
C ALA A 368 -4.77 2.71 2.37
N TYR A 369 -4.03 3.43 1.53
CA TYR A 369 -2.76 2.94 0.99
C TYR A 369 -1.74 2.66 2.09
N PHE A 370 -1.50 3.60 3.00
CA PHE A 370 -0.47 3.41 4.04
C PHE A 370 -0.86 2.38 5.11
N LEU A 371 -2.16 2.22 5.38
CA LEU A 371 -2.68 1.29 6.38
C LEU A 371 -3.17 -0.05 5.84
N ASP A 372 -3.01 -0.30 4.54
CA ASP A 372 -3.42 -1.55 3.89
C ASP A 372 -4.91 -1.85 4.14
N LYS A 373 -5.76 -0.84 3.91
CA LYS A 373 -7.20 -0.92 4.12
C LYS A 373 -7.92 -1.33 2.84
N SER A 374 -8.93 -2.18 3.00
CA SER A 374 -9.76 -2.68 1.91
C SER A 374 -10.57 -1.57 1.24
N ALA A 375 -11.03 -1.82 0.01
CA ALA A 375 -11.93 -0.94 -0.73
C ALA A 375 -13.25 -0.68 0.04
N ASP A 376 -13.70 -1.65 0.84
CA ASP A 376 -14.92 -1.56 1.64
C ASP A 376 -14.75 -0.63 2.86
N GLU A 377 -13.57 -0.64 3.49
CA GLU A 377 -13.26 0.22 4.65
C GLU A 377 -12.88 1.65 4.23
N LEU A 378 -12.21 1.81 3.08
CA LEU A 378 -11.60 3.06 2.62
C LEU A 378 -12.57 4.27 2.67
N PRO A 379 -13.80 4.20 2.12
CA PRO A 379 -14.75 5.33 2.14
C PRO A 379 -15.26 5.73 3.53
N TYR A 380 -14.96 4.93 4.55
CA TYR A 380 -15.42 5.11 5.93
C TYR A 380 -14.27 5.33 6.92
N LEU A 381 -13.02 5.47 6.46
CA LEU A 381 -11.92 5.87 7.34
C LEU A 381 -12.20 7.25 7.96
N ARG A 382 -11.85 7.40 9.25
CA ARG A 382 -12.07 8.64 10.00
C ARG A 382 -10.88 9.58 9.81
N CYS A 383 -11.13 10.71 9.17
CA CYS A 383 -10.18 11.79 8.94
C CYS A 383 -10.81 13.11 9.43
N PRO A 384 -10.84 13.35 10.76
CA PRO A 384 -11.48 14.53 11.33
C PRO A 384 -10.78 15.83 10.89
N LEU A 385 -11.51 16.94 10.94
CA LEU A 385 -10.93 18.27 10.78
C LEU A 385 -10.01 18.58 11.97
N HIS A 386 -9.02 19.43 11.74
CA HIS A 386 -8.08 19.93 12.74
C HIS A 386 -7.20 18.88 13.43
N THR A 387 -7.07 17.71 12.81
CA THR A 387 -6.24 16.61 13.29
C THR A 387 -5.19 16.26 12.24
N ILE A 388 -3.97 16.04 12.71
CA ILE A 388 -2.82 15.60 11.92
C ILE A 388 -2.64 14.10 12.15
N LEU A 389 -2.55 13.34 11.07
CA LEU A 389 -2.13 11.94 11.10
C LEU A 389 -0.66 11.88 10.71
N LYS A 390 0.19 11.55 11.68
CA LYS A 390 1.62 11.33 11.49
C LYS A 390 1.85 9.86 11.18
N LEU A 391 2.32 9.60 9.98
CA LEU A 391 2.61 8.29 9.43
C LEU A 391 4.11 8.03 9.46
N THR A 392 4.52 6.96 10.14
CA THR A 392 5.91 6.49 10.13
C THR A 392 5.93 5.09 9.52
N PRO A 393 6.34 4.95 8.24
CA PRO A 393 6.50 3.65 7.60
C PRO A 393 7.48 2.78 8.37
N VAL A 394 7.09 1.55 8.65
CA VAL A 394 7.91 0.52 9.32
C VAL A 394 7.98 -0.73 8.46
N ALA A 395 8.89 -1.66 8.76
CA ALA A 395 9.19 -2.81 7.91
C ALA A 395 7.97 -3.66 7.49
N TYR A 396 6.90 -3.68 8.29
CA TYR A 396 5.71 -4.50 8.03
C TYR A 396 4.40 -3.69 7.94
N GLY A 397 4.48 -2.36 7.83
CA GLY A 397 3.28 -1.52 7.79
C GLY A 397 3.59 -0.05 8.02
N CYS A 398 2.67 0.64 8.70
CA CYS A 398 2.82 2.06 9.01
C CYS A 398 2.30 2.31 10.43
N LYS A 399 3.10 3.01 11.25
CA LYS A 399 2.64 3.51 12.54
C LYS A 399 1.87 4.81 12.29
N VAL A 400 0.72 4.95 12.96
CA VAL A 400 -0.10 6.16 12.90
C VAL A 400 -0.17 6.77 14.28
N GLU A 401 0.21 8.04 14.37
CA GLU A 401 0.00 8.87 15.54
C GLU A 401 -1.00 9.96 15.17
N THR A 402 -2.03 10.11 16.00
CA THR A 402 -3.12 11.06 15.77
C THR A 402 -2.96 12.25 16.70
N ILE A 403 -2.76 13.43 16.13
CA ILE A 403 -2.44 14.66 16.86
C ILE A 403 -3.56 15.66 16.59
N THR A 404 -4.44 15.88 17.56
CA THR A 404 -5.54 16.85 17.44
C THR A 404 -5.07 18.21 17.96
N LEU A 405 -5.13 19.22 17.10
CA LEU A 405 -4.82 20.60 17.50
C LEU A 405 -6.01 21.19 18.26
N ASN A 406 -5.72 22.06 19.23
CA ASN A 406 -6.73 22.63 20.13
C ASN A 406 -7.58 23.73 19.47
N VAL A 407 -8.29 23.39 18.40
CA VAL A 407 -9.22 24.24 17.67
C VAL A 407 -10.44 23.41 17.29
N GLU A 408 -11.62 23.80 17.76
CA GLU A 408 -12.86 23.09 17.45
C GLU A 408 -13.20 23.09 15.96
N ALA A 409 -13.91 22.05 15.50
CA ALA A 409 -14.44 21.95 14.15
C ALA A 409 -15.73 21.14 14.15
N VAL A 410 -16.57 21.37 13.14
CA VAL A 410 -17.72 20.51 12.85
C VAL A 410 -17.29 19.09 12.48
N ASN A 411 -18.15 18.11 12.76
CA ASN A 411 -17.96 16.74 12.31
C ASN A 411 -18.57 16.55 10.90
N THR A 412 -17.74 16.18 9.93
CA THR A 412 -18.16 15.87 8.55
C THR A 412 -18.17 14.37 8.25
N HIS A 413 -17.98 13.53 9.27
CA HIS A 413 -18.01 12.09 9.14
C HIS A 413 -19.45 11.58 9.16
N ARG A 414 -19.80 10.78 8.15
CA ARG A 414 -21.05 10.02 8.08
C ARG A 414 -20.72 8.54 8.11
N ASP A 415 -21.14 7.86 9.17
CA ASP A 415 -20.97 6.41 9.34
C ASP A 415 -21.79 5.63 8.28
N LYS A 416 -21.45 4.36 8.07
CA LYS A 416 -22.23 3.48 7.18
C LYS A 416 -23.63 3.27 7.79
N PRO A 417 -24.72 3.52 7.06
CA PRO A 417 -26.06 3.24 7.56
C PRO A 417 -26.20 1.75 7.92
N SER A 418 -26.85 1.45 9.04
CA SER A 418 -27.17 0.07 9.39
C SER A 418 -28.29 -0.46 8.48
N LEU A 419 -28.15 -1.69 7.98
CA LEU A 419 -29.12 -2.38 7.10
C LEU A 419 -30.56 -2.41 7.64
N THR A 420 -30.76 -2.15 8.94
CA THR A 420 -32.07 -2.05 9.60
C THR A 420 -32.86 -0.78 9.28
N SER A 421 -32.27 0.23 8.63
CA SER A 421 -32.89 1.53 8.35
C SER A 421 -33.43 1.70 6.93
N VAL A 422 -33.15 0.76 6.02
CA VAL A 422 -33.66 0.80 4.64
C VAL A 422 -35.03 0.14 4.60
N SER A 423 -36.07 0.87 5.01
CA SER A 423 -37.44 0.47 4.70
C SER A 423 -37.65 0.64 3.21
N PHE A 424 -37.62 -0.45 2.45
CA PHE A 424 -38.07 -0.45 1.07
C PHE A 424 -39.55 -0.04 1.07
N ALA A 425 -39.83 1.21 0.68
CA ALA A 425 -41.18 1.62 0.33
C ALA A 425 -41.59 0.78 -0.89
N HIS A 426 -42.54 -0.13 -0.67
CA HIS A 426 -43.16 -0.93 -1.72
C HIS A 426 -43.64 -0.01 -2.86
N VAL A 427 -43.00 -0.13 -4.02
CA VAL A 427 -43.59 0.35 -5.28
C VAL A 427 -44.75 -0.59 -5.61
N PRO A 428 -46.00 -0.10 -5.77
CA PRO A 428 -47.11 -0.96 -6.17
C PRO A 428 -46.90 -1.42 -7.60
N ALA A 429 -46.92 -2.74 -7.81
CA ALA A 429 -46.94 -3.33 -9.13
C ALA A 429 -48.21 -2.90 -9.87
N HIS A 430 -48.06 -2.08 -10.92
CA HIS A 430 -49.13 -1.84 -11.87
C HIS A 430 -49.42 -3.13 -12.63
N SER A 431 -50.56 -3.75 -12.32
CA SER A 431 -51.20 -4.77 -13.13
C SER A 431 -51.59 -4.18 -14.49
N LYS A 432 -50.90 -4.58 -15.55
CA LYS A 432 -51.42 -4.44 -16.91
C LYS A 432 -52.49 -5.51 -17.11
N GLY A 433 -53.75 -5.09 -17.13
CA GLY A 433 -54.85 -5.87 -17.69
C GLY A 433 -54.65 -6.03 -19.20
N LEU A 434 -54.84 -7.26 -19.68
CA LEU A 434 -55.03 -7.57 -21.08
C LEU A 434 -56.50 -7.30 -21.43
N ASP A 435 -56.72 -6.47 -22.44
CA ASP A 435 -57.84 -6.56 -23.37
C ASP A 435 -57.29 -6.99 -24.74
#